data_AF-A0A376M2Y3-F1
#
_entry.id   AF-A0A376M2Y3-F1
#
_cell.length_a   1.000
_cell.length_b   1.000
_cell.length_c   1.000
_cell.angle_alpha   90.00
_cell.angle_beta   90.00
_cell.angle_gamma   90.00
#
_symmetry.space_group_name_H-M   'P 1'
#
loop_
_entity.id
_entity.type
_entity.pdbx_description
1 polymer ?
#
loop_
_entity_poly.entity_id
_entity_poly.type
_entity_poly.pdbx_seq_one_letter_code
_entity_poly.pdbx_strand_id
1 'polypeptide(L)'
;MAYIAGEPLTVTITLRDEFDNPALGLTSEVIESYIDNFAVGGATPDSLQWVEQNNGEYTIVWTAWVAEENLVASLKLKTWGTEIKSSLYGIQPGAAAKSQSTIVTDKTKYIAGDSITVTVVLKDAQGNFITDGVVQLNEENVQVRNADSIQGNNWIYNGNGQYQRQYMAHFAEANLNAQLKMAGWVDANYSKSYTINRGEVSFVHSFVYTNF
;
A
#
# COMPACT_ATOMS: atom_id res chain seq x y z
N MET A 1 7.07 7.54 15.81
CA MET A 1 6.32 8.45 14.92
C MET A 1 6.16 7.75 13.58
N ALA A 2 5.02 7.88 12.91
CA ALA A 2 4.76 7.20 11.65
C ALA A 2 4.46 8.22 10.54
N TYR A 3 5.14 8.10 9.41
CA TYR A 3 4.88 8.85 8.17
C TYR A 3 4.15 7.94 7.17
N ILE A 4 3.57 8.53 6.12
CA ILE A 4 2.89 7.80 5.06
C ILE A 4 3.70 7.95 3.76
N ALA A 5 3.94 6.86 3.04
CA ALA A 5 4.62 6.92 1.75
C ALA A 5 3.86 7.81 0.75
N GLY A 6 4.62 8.65 0.04
CA GLY A 6 4.09 9.70 -0.84
C GLY A 6 3.81 11.03 -0.15
N GLU A 7 3.83 11.10 1.19
CA GLU A 7 3.64 12.34 1.93
C GLU A 7 4.96 13.00 2.34
N PRO A 8 4.95 14.32 2.60
CA PRO A 8 6.13 15.04 3.09
C PRO A 8 6.61 14.54 4.47
N LEU A 9 7.93 14.42 4.59
CA LEU A 9 8.70 14.13 5.80
C LEU A 9 9.65 15.30 6.04
N THR A 10 9.33 16.13 7.02
CA THR A 10 10.18 17.26 7.44
C THR A 10 11.22 16.81 8.45
N VAL A 11 12.49 17.07 8.17
CA VAL A 11 13.60 16.87 9.09
C VAL A 11 14.05 18.21 9.64
N THR A 12 14.16 18.31 10.96
CA THR A 12 14.73 19.46 11.66
C THR A 12 16.11 19.10 12.20
N ILE A 13 17.10 19.94 11.94
CA ILE A 13 18.42 19.88 12.57
C ILE A 13 18.64 21.13 13.41
N THR A 14 19.43 21.01 14.48
CA THR A 14 19.86 22.14 15.29
C THR A 14 21.37 22.26 15.21
N LEU A 15 21.86 23.41 14.77
CA LEU A 15 23.29 23.70 14.64
C LEU A 15 23.71 24.71 15.71
N ARG A 16 24.66 24.31 16.55
CA ARG A 16 25.22 25.12 17.64
C ARG A 16 26.74 24.99 17.69
N ASP A 17 27.40 25.98 18.27
CA ASP A 17 28.81 25.89 18.61
C ASP A 17 29.03 25.14 19.94
N GLU A 18 30.31 25.00 20.33
CA GLU A 18 30.70 24.31 21.57
C GLU A 18 30.25 25.03 22.87
N PHE A 19 29.77 26.27 22.75
CA PHE A 19 29.29 27.10 23.85
C PHE A 19 27.76 27.26 23.83
N ASP A 20 27.06 26.40 23.08
CA ASP A 20 25.59 26.37 22.94
C ASP A 20 24.99 27.58 22.20
N ASN A 21 25.81 28.40 21.53
CA ASN A 21 25.29 29.50 20.71
C ASN A 21 24.68 28.95 19.41
N PRO A 22 23.50 29.42 18.99
CA PRO A 22 22.89 28.99 17.74
C PRO A 22 23.67 29.52 16.53
N ALA A 23 23.95 28.66 15.56
CA ALA A 23 24.44 29.09 14.26
C ALA A 23 23.25 29.67 13.47
N LEU A 24 23.26 30.99 13.23
CA LEU A 24 22.17 31.72 12.58
C LEU A 24 22.58 32.19 11.18
N GLY A 25 21.61 32.37 10.28
CA GLY A 25 21.81 32.96 8.96
C GLY A 25 22.58 32.11 7.96
N LEU A 26 22.74 30.79 8.22
CA LEU A 26 23.36 29.88 7.27
C LEU A 26 22.45 29.66 6.05
N THR A 27 23.01 29.81 4.84
CA THR A 27 22.31 29.45 3.60
C THR A 27 22.37 27.94 3.37
N SER A 28 21.48 27.41 2.53
CA SER A 28 21.53 26.00 2.11
C SER A 28 22.91 25.62 1.55
N GLU A 29 23.53 26.48 0.74
CA GLU A 29 24.87 26.24 0.19
C GLU A 29 25.93 26.08 1.28
N VAL A 30 25.86 26.91 2.32
CA VAL A 30 26.79 26.83 3.46
C VAL A 30 26.56 25.55 4.25
N ILE A 31 25.31 25.21 4.57
CA ILE A 31 24.98 23.97 5.30
C ILE A 31 25.46 22.74 4.53
N GLU A 32 25.12 22.65 3.24
CA GLU A 32 25.56 21.54 2.36
C GLU A 32 27.08 21.47 2.24
N SER A 33 27.79 22.61 2.27
CA SER A 33 29.26 22.62 2.27
C SER A 33 29.87 21.98 3.53
N TYR A 34 29.14 21.97 4.65
CA TYR A 34 29.57 21.36 5.91
C TYR A 34 29.28 19.87 5.98
N ILE A 35 28.28 19.38 5.25
CA ILE A 35 27.82 18.00 5.30
C ILE A 35 28.90 17.06 4.71
N ASP A 36 29.27 16.05 5.49
CA ASP A 36 30.01 14.87 5.05
C ASP A 36 29.05 13.76 4.62
N ASN A 37 28.02 13.51 5.45
CA ASN A 37 26.95 12.57 5.16
C ASN A 37 25.62 13.07 5.72
N PHE A 38 24.55 12.97 4.93
CA PHE A 38 23.18 13.22 5.37
C PHE A 38 22.25 12.21 4.71
N ALA A 39 21.50 11.48 5.53
CA ALA A 39 20.59 10.44 5.04
C ALA A 39 19.32 10.42 5.88
N VAL A 40 18.19 10.26 5.21
CA VAL A 40 16.86 10.14 5.82
C VAL A 40 16.32 8.78 5.42
N GLY A 41 16.32 7.84 6.37
CA GLY A 41 15.91 6.46 6.12
C GLY A 41 14.52 6.36 5.50
N GLY A 42 14.39 5.54 4.46
CA GLY A 42 13.14 5.29 3.75
C GLY A 42 12.56 6.48 2.95
N ALA A 43 13.26 7.61 2.87
CA ALA A 43 12.79 8.81 2.19
C ALA A 43 13.65 9.16 0.97
N THR A 44 13.06 9.92 0.05
CA THR A 44 13.74 10.50 -1.12
C THR A 44 13.76 12.02 -1.00
N PRO A 45 14.89 12.69 -1.32
CA PRO A 45 14.98 14.14 -1.19
C PRO A 45 14.14 14.83 -2.27
N ASP A 46 13.36 15.84 -1.89
CA ASP A 46 12.60 16.65 -2.85
C ASP A 46 13.48 17.73 -3.47
N SER A 47 14.12 18.51 -2.60
CA SER A 47 15.12 19.52 -2.94
C SER A 47 16.04 19.74 -1.74
N LEU A 48 17.31 20.05 -2.00
CA LEU A 48 18.29 20.36 -0.96
C LEU A 48 18.18 21.83 -0.55
N GLN A 49 17.03 22.20 0.01
CA GLN A 49 16.70 23.56 0.43
C GLN A 49 16.42 23.58 1.93
N TRP A 50 17.38 24.09 2.68
CA TRP A 50 17.24 24.32 4.11
C TRP A 50 16.51 25.64 4.36
N VAL A 51 15.57 25.61 5.28
CA VAL A 51 14.83 26.79 5.74
C VAL A 51 15.19 27.01 7.20
N GLU A 52 15.82 28.15 7.49
CA GLU A 52 16.06 28.59 8.85
C GLU A 52 14.72 28.85 9.55
N GLN A 53 14.57 28.29 10.74
CA GLN A 53 13.43 28.55 11.60
C GLN A 53 13.83 29.63 12.62
N ASN A 54 14.24 29.20 13.81
CA ASN A 54 14.66 30.06 14.89
C ASN A 54 15.71 29.33 15.73
N ASN A 55 16.55 30.07 16.44
CA ASN A 55 17.47 29.50 17.44
C ASN A 55 18.40 28.40 16.88
N GLY A 56 18.89 28.58 15.65
CA GLY A 56 19.81 27.65 14.98
C GLY A 56 19.15 26.37 14.47
N GLU A 57 17.82 26.33 14.41
CA GLU A 57 17.07 25.25 13.79
C GLU A 57 16.90 25.46 12.29
N TYR A 58 17.12 24.40 11.53
CA TYR A 58 16.96 24.36 10.09
C TYR A 58 16.10 23.16 9.70
N THR A 59 15.14 23.38 8.80
CA THR A 59 14.27 22.33 8.29
C THR A 59 14.54 22.04 6.83
N ILE A 60 14.44 20.78 6.45
CA ILE A 60 14.44 20.32 5.06
C ILE A 60 13.27 19.34 4.86
N VAL A 61 12.65 19.38 3.67
CA VAL A 61 11.53 18.50 3.33
C VAL A 61 12.01 17.41 2.38
N TRP A 62 11.66 16.17 2.73
CA TRP A 62 11.84 14.97 1.92
C TRP A 62 10.47 14.37 1.67
N THR A 63 10.35 13.46 0.70
CA THR A 63 9.17 12.63 0.54
C THR A 63 9.41 11.25 1.16
N ALA A 64 8.53 10.82 2.07
CA ALA A 64 8.55 9.44 2.56
C ALA A 64 8.27 8.48 1.41
N TRP A 65 9.04 7.39 1.28
CA TRP A 65 9.02 6.59 0.04
C TRP A 65 8.89 5.08 0.27
N VAL A 66 9.76 4.48 1.08
CA VAL A 66 9.77 3.04 1.35
C VAL A 66 9.10 2.76 2.68
N ALA A 67 8.08 1.91 2.68
CA ALA A 67 7.40 1.51 3.91
C ALA A 67 8.29 0.55 4.73
N GLU A 68 8.75 1.01 5.89
CA GLU A 68 9.68 0.29 6.77
C GLU A 68 9.60 0.86 8.19
N GLU A 69 9.95 0.03 9.19
CA GLU A 69 10.00 0.39 10.61
C GLU A 69 11.43 0.60 11.10
N ASN A 70 11.61 1.29 12.22
CA ASN A 70 12.91 1.53 12.87
C ASN A 70 13.92 2.31 12.01
N LEU A 71 13.42 3.24 11.20
CA LEU A 71 14.21 4.16 10.39
C LEU A 71 14.75 5.32 11.25
N VAL A 72 15.82 5.96 10.77
CA VAL A 72 16.43 7.15 11.37
C VAL A 72 16.87 8.15 10.30
N ALA A 73 16.89 9.43 10.66
CA ALA A 73 17.63 10.45 9.95
C ALA A 73 19.01 10.60 10.62
N SER A 74 20.05 10.80 9.81
CA SER A 74 21.43 10.91 10.28
C SER A 74 22.12 12.09 9.62
N LEU A 75 22.91 12.81 10.40
CA LEU A 75 23.71 13.95 9.96
C LEU A 75 25.15 13.81 10.47
N LYS A 76 26.10 14.00 9.58
CA LYS A 76 27.52 14.11 9.91
C LYS A 76 28.11 15.30 9.16
N LEU A 77 28.71 16.23 9.90
CA LEU A 77 29.51 17.31 9.32
C LEU A 77 30.96 16.87 9.14
N LYS A 78 31.68 17.47 8.20
CA LYS A 78 33.09 17.16 7.88
C LYS A 78 34.03 17.31 9.08
N THR A 79 33.70 18.19 10.01
CA THR A 79 34.48 18.43 11.23
C THR A 79 34.13 17.48 12.39
N TRP A 80 33.06 16.68 12.25
CA TRP A 80 32.58 15.81 13.32
C TRP A 80 33.16 14.40 13.22
N GLY A 81 33.61 13.86 14.35
CA GLY A 81 34.12 12.48 14.45
C GLY A 81 33.03 11.41 14.37
N THR A 82 31.78 11.77 14.68
CA THR A 82 30.63 10.85 14.72
C THR A 82 29.39 11.50 14.11
N GLU A 83 28.52 10.69 13.53
CA GLU A 83 27.19 11.13 13.10
C GLU A 83 26.24 11.26 14.29
N ILE A 84 25.30 12.19 14.20
CA ILE A 84 24.14 12.26 15.09
C ILE A 84 22.93 11.61 14.41
N LYS A 85 21.99 11.12 15.21
CA LYS A 85 20.79 10.42 14.72
C LYS A 85 19.53 10.97 15.39
N SER A 86 18.44 10.97 14.64
CA SER A 86 17.10 11.17 15.19
C SER A 86 16.67 9.98 16.06
N SER A 87 15.56 10.15 16.77
CA SER A 87 14.77 9.01 17.27
C SER A 87 14.28 8.13 16.12
N LEU A 88 13.92 6.88 16.45
CA LEU A 88 13.32 5.95 15.51
C LEU A 88 11.96 6.45 14.99
N TYR A 89 11.70 6.23 13.71
CA TYR A 89 10.40 6.40 13.09
C TYR A 89 10.08 5.24 12.12
N GLY A 90 8.84 5.18 11.66
CA GLY A 90 8.41 4.26 10.62
C GLY A 90 7.73 5.00 9.47
N ILE A 91 7.70 4.38 8.31
CA ILE A 91 6.92 4.81 7.15
C ILE A 91 5.92 3.70 6.85
N GLN A 92 4.64 4.03 6.83
CA GLN A 92 3.55 3.14 6.43
C GLN A 92 3.30 3.27 4.92
N PRO A 93 2.80 2.22 4.26
CA PRO A 93 2.37 2.33 2.87
C PRO A 93 1.24 3.35 2.72
N GLY A 94 1.21 4.02 1.57
CA GLY A 94 0.14 4.94 1.21
C GLY A 94 -1.17 4.24 0.83
N ALA A 95 -2.13 5.01 0.34
CA ALA A 95 -3.39 4.48 -0.18
C ALA A 95 -3.16 3.58 -1.41
N ALA A 96 -4.00 2.54 -1.58
CA ALA A 96 -3.87 1.60 -2.67
C ALA A 96 -3.98 2.28 -4.04
N ALA A 97 -2.97 2.07 -4.89
CA ALA A 97 -2.92 2.60 -6.25
C ALA A 97 -3.38 1.54 -7.26
N LYS A 98 -4.32 1.93 -8.14
CA LYS A 98 -4.87 1.04 -9.18
C LYS A 98 -3.77 0.44 -10.06
N SER A 99 -2.81 1.24 -10.49
CA SER A 99 -1.74 0.82 -11.40
C SER A 99 -0.76 -0.19 -10.79
N GLN A 100 -0.72 -0.29 -9.46
CA GLN A 100 0.20 -1.17 -8.72
C GLN A 100 -0.52 -2.38 -8.09
N SER A 101 -1.84 -2.33 -7.98
CA SER A 101 -2.67 -3.36 -7.36
C SER A 101 -3.28 -4.29 -8.39
N THR A 102 -3.57 -5.55 -8.02
CA THR A 102 -4.12 -6.56 -8.95
C THR A 102 -5.18 -7.43 -8.30
N ILE A 103 -6.00 -8.08 -9.13
CA ILE A 103 -6.95 -9.12 -8.74
C ILE A 103 -6.90 -10.28 -9.73
N VAL A 104 -6.88 -11.51 -9.23
CA VAL A 104 -6.86 -12.72 -10.06
C VAL A 104 -7.76 -13.79 -9.45
N THR A 105 -8.26 -14.68 -10.30
CA THR A 105 -8.92 -15.93 -9.90
C THR A 105 -7.96 -17.11 -10.12
N ASP A 106 -8.13 -18.19 -9.36
CA ASP A 106 -7.27 -19.37 -9.45
C ASP A 106 -7.42 -20.14 -10.77
N LYS A 107 -8.62 -20.14 -11.35
CA LYS A 107 -8.96 -20.82 -12.62
C LYS A 107 -9.71 -19.90 -13.58
N THR A 108 -9.87 -20.38 -14.81
CA THR A 108 -10.68 -19.76 -15.88
C THR A 108 -11.95 -20.55 -16.21
N LYS A 109 -12.15 -21.72 -15.60
CA LYS A 109 -13.33 -22.56 -15.77
C LYS A 109 -13.73 -23.15 -14.42
N TYR A 110 -15.00 -23.05 -14.11
CA TYR A 110 -15.64 -23.59 -12.91
C TYR A 110 -16.90 -24.34 -13.29
N ILE A 111 -17.44 -25.11 -12.36
CA ILE A 111 -18.78 -25.67 -12.38
C ILE A 111 -19.59 -24.96 -11.27
N ALA A 112 -20.89 -24.75 -11.47
CA ALA A 112 -21.76 -24.25 -10.41
C ALA A 112 -21.65 -25.15 -9.16
N GLY A 113 -21.35 -24.54 -8.01
CA GLY A 113 -21.00 -25.24 -6.76
C GLY A 113 -19.49 -25.32 -6.48
N ASP A 114 -18.62 -24.99 -7.44
CA ASP A 114 -17.19 -24.90 -7.20
C ASP A 114 -16.83 -23.67 -6.35
N SER A 115 -15.71 -23.78 -5.63
CA SER A 115 -15.07 -22.61 -5.03
C SER A 115 -14.19 -21.88 -6.05
N ILE A 116 -14.40 -20.57 -6.15
CA ILE A 116 -13.54 -19.62 -6.85
C ILE A 116 -12.61 -19.00 -5.79
N THR A 117 -11.31 -19.18 -5.95
CA THR A 117 -10.33 -18.54 -5.07
C THR A 117 -9.86 -17.24 -5.72
N VAL A 118 -10.15 -16.12 -5.05
CA VAL A 118 -9.74 -14.78 -5.49
C VAL A 118 -8.52 -14.35 -4.69
N THR A 119 -7.48 -13.93 -5.40
CA THR A 119 -6.28 -13.33 -4.82
C THR A 119 -6.19 -11.87 -5.26
N VAL A 120 -6.05 -10.98 -4.29
CA VAL A 120 -5.81 -9.54 -4.48
C VAL A 120 -4.42 -9.20 -4.00
N VAL A 121 -3.70 -8.37 -4.76
CA VAL A 121 -2.44 -7.75 -4.30
C VAL A 121 -2.67 -6.26 -4.18
N LEU A 122 -2.45 -5.70 -2.98
CA LEU A 122 -2.56 -4.26 -2.74
C LEU A 122 -1.19 -3.62 -2.58
N LYS A 123 -0.98 -2.56 -3.35
CA LYS A 123 0.20 -1.70 -3.28
C LYS A 123 -0.17 -0.23 -3.36
N ASP A 124 0.59 0.61 -2.71
CA ASP A 124 0.51 2.06 -2.88
C ASP A 124 1.16 2.52 -4.20
N ALA A 125 1.19 3.83 -4.44
CA ALA A 125 1.76 4.41 -5.66
C ALA A 125 3.29 4.24 -5.76
N GLN A 126 3.98 4.16 -4.62
CA GLN A 126 5.42 3.97 -4.51
C GLN A 126 5.82 2.50 -4.66
N GLY A 127 4.84 1.59 -4.69
CA GLY A 127 5.03 0.15 -4.88
C GLY A 127 5.19 -0.63 -3.57
N ASN A 128 4.96 0.01 -2.42
CA ASN A 128 4.98 -0.64 -1.12
C ASN A 128 3.76 -1.54 -0.95
N PHE A 129 3.95 -2.70 -0.33
CA PHE A 129 2.86 -3.61 -0.03
C PHE A 129 2.01 -3.07 1.13
N ILE A 130 0.69 -3.06 0.94
CA ILE A 130 -0.25 -2.71 2.02
C ILE A 130 -0.47 -3.97 2.85
N THR A 131 -0.12 -3.94 4.14
CA THR A 131 -0.11 -5.13 5.02
C THR A 131 -1.30 -5.22 5.97
N ASP A 132 -2.09 -4.16 6.10
CA ASP A 132 -3.29 -4.03 6.94
C ASP A 132 -4.56 -3.76 6.12
N GLY A 133 -4.53 -4.10 4.83
CA GLY A 133 -5.57 -3.77 3.85
C GLY A 133 -6.86 -4.59 3.93
N VAL A 134 -7.00 -5.52 4.89
CA VAL A 134 -8.20 -6.37 5.06
C VAL A 134 -9.47 -5.52 5.15
N VAL A 135 -9.41 -4.39 5.87
CA VAL A 135 -10.56 -3.50 6.08
C VAL A 135 -11.05 -2.85 4.78
N GLN A 136 -10.18 -2.76 3.78
CA GLN A 136 -10.46 -2.16 2.48
C GLN A 136 -11.09 -3.18 1.51
N LEU A 137 -10.98 -4.49 1.79
CA LEU A 137 -11.46 -5.56 0.91
C LEU A 137 -12.88 -6.01 1.32
N ASN A 138 -13.86 -5.14 1.14
CA ASN A 138 -15.28 -5.44 1.39
C ASN A 138 -16.05 -5.77 0.09
N GLU A 139 -17.34 -6.05 0.21
CA GLU A 139 -18.22 -6.42 -0.93
C GLU A 139 -18.50 -5.23 -1.89
N GLU A 140 -18.23 -3.99 -1.48
CA GLU A 140 -18.32 -2.82 -2.37
C GLU A 140 -17.09 -2.74 -3.28
N ASN A 141 -15.91 -3.04 -2.72
CA ASN A 141 -14.64 -2.91 -3.42
C ASN A 141 -14.25 -4.17 -4.19
N VAL A 142 -14.72 -5.37 -3.79
CA VAL A 142 -14.47 -6.62 -4.49
C VAL A 142 -15.78 -7.29 -4.88
N GLN A 143 -15.97 -7.48 -6.19
CA GLN A 143 -17.16 -8.15 -6.74
C GLN A 143 -16.74 -9.32 -7.62
N VAL A 144 -17.41 -10.46 -7.47
CA VAL A 144 -17.14 -11.68 -8.26
C VAL A 144 -18.43 -12.06 -8.97
N ARG A 145 -18.49 -11.86 -10.29
CA ARG A 145 -19.75 -12.07 -11.02
C ARG A 145 -20.23 -13.52 -10.93
N ASN A 146 -21.52 -13.70 -10.66
CA ASN A 146 -22.19 -14.99 -10.48
C ASN A 146 -21.60 -15.86 -9.35
N ALA A 147 -20.96 -15.25 -8.35
CA ALA A 147 -20.47 -15.93 -7.17
C ALA A 147 -20.63 -15.08 -5.92
N ASP A 148 -21.03 -15.70 -4.82
CA ASP A 148 -21.17 -15.03 -3.52
C ASP A 148 -20.02 -15.44 -2.60
N SER A 149 -19.64 -14.55 -1.69
CA SER A 149 -18.61 -14.88 -0.72
C SER A 149 -19.09 -15.99 0.22
N ILE A 150 -18.22 -16.97 0.50
CA ILE A 150 -18.59 -18.07 1.39
C ILE A 150 -18.72 -17.51 2.81
N GLN A 151 -19.88 -17.68 3.43
CA GLN A 151 -20.14 -17.16 4.77
C GLN A 151 -19.09 -17.66 5.78
N GLY A 152 -18.53 -16.73 6.57
CA GLY A 152 -17.48 -17.03 7.53
C GLY A 152 -16.06 -17.04 6.96
N ASN A 153 -15.88 -17.04 5.63
CA ASN A 153 -14.58 -16.83 5.01
C ASN A 153 -14.27 -15.34 4.93
N ASN A 154 -13.33 -14.88 5.76
CA ASN A 154 -12.75 -13.54 5.67
C ASN A 154 -11.55 -13.53 4.72
N TRP A 155 -11.10 -12.33 4.32
CA TRP A 155 -9.82 -12.19 3.63
C TRP A 155 -8.68 -12.63 4.53
N ILE A 156 -7.80 -13.47 4.00
CA ILE A 156 -6.60 -13.96 4.67
C ILE A 156 -5.40 -13.25 4.06
N TYR A 157 -4.55 -12.65 4.91
CA TYR A 157 -3.30 -12.07 4.49
C TYR A 157 -2.23 -13.17 4.34
N ASN A 158 -1.68 -13.30 3.13
CA ASN A 158 -0.69 -14.33 2.77
C ASN A 158 0.74 -13.77 2.69
N GLY A 159 0.98 -12.55 3.19
CA GLY A 159 2.28 -11.86 3.06
C GLY A 159 2.39 -11.06 1.76
N ASN A 160 3.36 -10.14 1.71
CA ASN A 160 3.68 -9.34 0.52
C ASN A 160 2.45 -8.68 -0.14
N GLY A 161 1.59 -8.08 0.68
CA GLY A 161 0.39 -7.39 0.21
C GLY A 161 -0.66 -8.28 -0.44
N GLN A 162 -0.52 -9.61 -0.35
CA GLN A 162 -1.45 -10.57 -0.94
C GLN A 162 -2.56 -10.92 0.06
N TYR A 163 -3.80 -10.87 -0.42
CA TYR A 163 -4.99 -11.22 0.30
C TYR A 163 -5.77 -12.26 -0.50
N GLN A 164 -6.32 -13.26 0.16
CA GLN A 164 -7.09 -14.31 -0.50
C GLN A 164 -8.44 -14.53 0.17
N ARG A 165 -9.46 -14.78 -0.64
CA ARG A 165 -10.81 -15.16 -0.19
C ARG A 165 -11.47 -16.09 -1.19
N GLN A 166 -12.37 -16.94 -0.70
CA GLN A 166 -13.12 -17.89 -1.50
C GLN A 166 -14.57 -17.46 -1.71
N TYR A 167 -15.07 -17.70 -2.92
CA TYR A 167 -16.42 -17.42 -3.37
C TYR A 167 -17.05 -18.71 -3.91
N MET A 168 -18.37 -18.85 -3.81
CA MET A 168 -19.13 -19.99 -4.32
C MET A 168 -19.70 -19.65 -5.70
N ALA A 169 -19.37 -20.44 -6.73
CA ALA A 169 -19.92 -20.25 -8.07
C ALA A 169 -21.41 -20.68 -8.12
N HIS A 170 -22.28 -19.84 -8.71
CA HIS A 170 -23.72 -20.12 -8.78
C HIS A 170 -24.23 -20.29 -10.22
N PHE A 171 -24.26 -19.21 -10.99
CA PHE A 171 -24.97 -19.20 -12.28
C PHE A 171 -24.03 -19.44 -13.45
N ALA A 172 -24.40 -20.39 -14.30
CA ALA A 172 -23.61 -20.75 -15.47
C ALA A 172 -23.65 -19.64 -16.53
N GLU A 173 -22.48 -19.06 -16.82
CA GLU A 173 -22.29 -17.97 -17.77
C GLU A 173 -20.82 -17.92 -18.22
N ALA A 174 -20.57 -17.43 -19.44
CA ALA A 174 -19.24 -17.25 -19.99
C ALA A 174 -18.80 -15.78 -19.92
N ASN A 175 -17.48 -15.56 -20.03
CA ASN A 175 -16.89 -14.21 -20.02
C ASN A 175 -17.17 -13.42 -18.72
N LEU A 176 -17.24 -14.12 -17.59
CA LEU A 176 -17.30 -13.54 -16.24
C LEU A 176 -15.93 -13.05 -15.78
N ASN A 177 -15.87 -12.19 -14.77
CA ASN A 177 -14.61 -11.75 -14.14
C ASN A 177 -14.85 -11.34 -12.68
N ALA A 178 -13.76 -11.29 -11.92
CA ALA A 178 -13.72 -10.63 -10.62
C ALA A 178 -13.22 -9.19 -10.80
N GLN A 179 -13.70 -8.30 -9.95
CA GLN A 179 -13.46 -6.86 -9.99
C GLN A 179 -12.88 -6.40 -8.66
N LEU A 180 -11.87 -5.52 -8.73
CA LEU A 180 -11.34 -4.76 -7.60
C LEU A 180 -11.45 -3.26 -7.92
N LYS A 181 -12.20 -2.52 -7.12
CA LYS A 181 -12.36 -1.06 -7.25
C LYS A 181 -12.29 -0.41 -5.87
N MET A 182 -11.21 0.31 -5.59
CA MET A 182 -11.12 1.08 -4.34
C MET A 182 -11.73 2.48 -4.49
N ALA A 183 -12.03 3.10 -3.35
CA ALA A 183 -12.45 4.50 -3.31
C ALA A 183 -11.43 5.41 -4.00
N GLY A 184 -11.90 6.36 -4.80
CA GLY A 184 -11.05 7.28 -5.57
C GLY A 184 -10.52 6.71 -6.89
N TRP A 185 -10.69 5.41 -7.18
CA TRP A 185 -10.32 4.88 -8.50
C TRP A 185 -11.38 5.23 -9.55
N VAL A 186 -10.91 5.71 -10.72
CA VAL A 186 -11.77 6.07 -11.87
C VAL A 186 -12.57 4.84 -12.35
N ASP A 187 -11.89 3.71 -12.47
CA ASP A 187 -12.41 2.43 -12.93
C ASP A 187 -11.74 1.27 -12.17
N ALA A 188 -12.26 0.06 -12.37
CA ALA A 188 -11.80 -1.11 -11.65
C ALA A 188 -10.63 -1.83 -12.34
N ASN A 189 -9.89 -2.60 -11.55
CA ASN A 189 -9.06 -3.70 -12.07
C ASN A 189 -9.90 -4.96 -12.18
N TYR A 190 -9.61 -5.79 -13.18
CA TYR A 190 -10.34 -7.03 -13.44
C TYR A 190 -9.40 -8.22 -13.49
N SER A 191 -9.90 -9.37 -13.03
CA SER A 191 -9.25 -10.65 -13.28
C SER A 191 -9.31 -10.99 -14.77
N LYS A 192 -8.56 -12.04 -15.16
CA LYS A 192 -8.83 -12.73 -16.42
C LYS A 192 -10.27 -13.23 -16.45
N SER A 193 -10.84 -13.32 -17.64
CA SER A 193 -12.19 -13.86 -17.79
C SER A 193 -12.26 -15.33 -17.41
N TYR A 194 -13.38 -15.73 -16.83
CA TYR A 194 -13.71 -17.12 -16.52
C TYR A 194 -15.12 -17.50 -16.97
N THR A 195 -15.38 -18.80 -17.00
CA THR A 195 -16.70 -19.37 -17.32
C THR A 195 -17.15 -20.27 -16.17
N ILE A 196 -18.41 -20.13 -15.75
CA ILE A 196 -19.08 -21.10 -14.88
C ILE A 196 -19.92 -22.01 -15.77
N ASN A 197 -19.66 -23.32 -15.73
CA ASN A 197 -20.44 -24.33 -16.40
C ASN A 197 -21.60 -24.80 -15.51
N ARG A 198 -22.62 -25.38 -16.12
CA ARG A 198 -23.74 -25.98 -15.38
C ARG A 198 -23.25 -27.10 -14.47
N GLY A 199 -23.78 -27.13 -13.26
CA GLY A 199 -23.60 -28.25 -12.32
C GLY A 199 -24.37 -29.49 -12.74
N GLU A 200 -24.24 -30.54 -11.94
CA GLU A 200 -25.01 -31.76 -12.10
C GLU A 200 -26.51 -31.51 -11.90
N VAL A 201 -27.34 -32.32 -12.55
CA VAL A 201 -28.80 -32.27 -12.37
C VAL A 201 -29.14 -32.59 -10.91
N SER A 202 -29.97 -31.76 -10.30
CA SER A 202 -30.37 -31.92 -8.90
C SER A 202 -31.84 -32.28 -8.78
N PHE A 203 -32.13 -33.26 -7.93
CA PHE A 203 -33.50 -33.61 -7.55
C PHE A 203 -34.25 -32.42 -6.94
N VAL A 204 -33.55 -31.57 -6.17
CA VAL A 204 -34.15 -30.47 -5.39
C VAL A 204 -34.88 -29.44 -6.26
N HIS A 205 -34.43 -29.26 -7.50
CA HIS A 205 -34.97 -28.26 -8.43
C HIS A 205 -35.60 -28.89 -9.69
N SER A 206 -35.69 -30.22 -9.74
CA SER A 206 -36.29 -30.94 -10.87
C SER A 206 -37.73 -31.32 -10.55
N PHE A 207 -38.64 -31.15 -11.50
CA PHE A 207 -40.06 -31.49 -11.34
C PHE A 207 -40.62 -32.13 -12.61
N VAL A 208 -41.65 -32.96 -12.43
CA VAL A 208 -42.46 -33.54 -13.51
C VAL A 208 -43.88 -33.02 -13.34
N TYR A 209 -44.49 -32.56 -14.44
CA TYR A 209 -45.90 -32.13 -14.45
C TYR A 209 -46.58 -32.57 -15.75
N THR A 210 -47.90 -32.73 -15.70
CA THR A 210 -48.77 -33.05 -16.85
C THR A 210 -49.52 -31.80 -17.29
N ASN A 211 -49.55 -31.51 -18.59
CA ASN A 211 -50.37 -30.44 -19.15
C ASN A 211 -51.81 -30.95 -19.36
N PHE A 212 -52.81 -30.15 -18.95
CA PHE A 212 -54.23 -30.38 -19.26
C PHE A 212 -54.69 -29.39 -20.33
#